data_AF-A0AA38MN00-F1
#
_entry.id   AF-A0AA38MN00-F1
#
_cell.length_a   1.000
_cell.length_b   1.000
_cell.length_c   1.000
_cell.angle_alpha   90.00
_cell.angle_beta   90.00
_cell.angle_gamma   90.00
#
_symmetry.space_group_name_H-M   'P 1'
#
loop_
_entity.id
_entity.type
_entity.pdbx_description
1 polymer ?
#
loop_
_entity_poly.entity_id
_entity_poly.type
_entity_poly.pdbx_seq_one_letter_code
_entity_poly.pdbx_strand_id
1 'polypeptide(L)'
;MVNIVINILKTSPNSAVKITPAHDPSDFAVAKRHSLPILQVIDEKGNIAPDHGIFSGLPRFAGRDAVVASLQAAHLMREKRGHRMVVPVCSRSKDVVEHLVRPQWFLKCAEMARQAVEDVREGRLRLEPGRFERVWFDWLENVRDWCISRQLWWGHRIPVYSCRPRASAAPPVWIAADSPSAALQKAAARLSAPDIEVTQDADVLDTWFSSALLPFSAWPPQQVPRNCEFSSPAGGCYPLDVMVTGHDILFFWVARMAMLGRRLTGRLPFHQVLLHGIVCDAQGRKMSKSLGNVVTPEDVIDGSTLEDKKDEKDERNEQHQKDEKDEKDEKDEKEEKDKQGENDENDLKDQEEQKDEKDEKDQDEKDEQDQKD
;
A
#
# COMPACT_ATOMS: atom_id res chain seq x y z
N MET A 1 28.86 8.86 -10.40
CA MET A 1 28.38 8.99 -11.79
C MET A 1 26.90 8.61 -11.82
N VAL A 2 26.00 9.56 -12.07
CA VAL A 2 24.57 9.26 -12.22
C VAL A 2 24.35 8.78 -13.66
N ASN A 3 24.09 7.48 -13.83
CA ASN A 3 23.76 6.92 -15.14
C ASN A 3 22.35 7.37 -15.53
N ILE A 4 22.23 8.48 -16.27
CA ILE A 4 20.96 8.92 -16.84
C ILE A 4 20.72 8.12 -18.11
N VAL A 5 19.83 7.13 -18.03
CA VAL A 5 19.32 6.44 -19.22
C VAL A 5 18.22 7.29 -19.82
N ILE A 6 18.29 7.49 -21.14
CA ILE A 6 17.39 8.36 -21.90
C ILE A 6 16.48 7.48 -22.76
N ASN A 7 15.16 7.66 -22.64
CA ASN A 7 14.18 7.09 -23.58
C ASN A 7 13.76 8.16 -24.61
N ILE A 8 13.58 7.78 -25.88
CA ILE A 8 13.34 8.70 -26.99
C ILE A 8 11.87 8.63 -27.44
N LEU A 9 11.07 9.66 -27.14
CA LEU A 9 9.72 9.87 -27.67
C LEU A 9 9.79 10.60 -29.02
N LYS A 10 9.46 9.92 -30.12
CA LYS A 10 9.59 10.42 -31.51
C LYS A 10 8.73 11.64 -31.88
N THR A 11 7.98 12.25 -30.95
CA THR A 11 6.96 13.28 -31.25
C THR A 11 7.37 14.72 -30.92
N SER A 12 8.58 14.99 -30.42
CA SER A 12 9.02 16.36 -30.08
C SER A 12 10.54 16.55 -30.19
N PRO A 13 11.06 17.75 -30.51
CA PRO A 13 12.51 18.04 -30.60
C PRO A 13 13.30 17.77 -29.31
N ASN A 14 12.62 17.71 -28.15
CA ASN A 14 13.19 17.30 -26.86
C ASN A 14 12.75 15.87 -26.52
N SER A 15 13.00 14.93 -27.44
CA SER A 15 12.50 13.56 -27.37
C SER A 15 13.07 12.73 -26.22
N ALA A 16 14.11 13.20 -25.53
CA ALA A 16 14.81 12.49 -24.47
C ALA A 16 14.16 12.69 -23.09
N VAL A 17 13.72 11.61 -22.43
CA VAL A 17 13.23 11.65 -21.04
C VAL A 17 14.16 10.89 -20.10
N LYS A 18 14.34 11.41 -18.88
CA LYS A 18 15.02 10.74 -17.75
C LYS A 18 14.29 9.44 -17.41
N ILE A 19 15.06 8.39 -17.11
CA ILE A 19 14.55 7.12 -16.57
C ILE A 19 14.99 6.94 -15.12
N THR A 20 14.02 6.86 -14.21
CA THR A 20 14.17 6.68 -12.76
C THR A 20 13.36 5.49 -12.25
N PRO A 21 13.87 4.26 -12.43
CA PRO A 21 13.07 3.04 -12.28
C PRO A 21 12.47 2.81 -10.91
N ALA A 22 13.10 3.31 -9.84
CA ALA A 22 12.58 3.13 -8.48
C ALA A 22 11.40 4.05 -8.14
N HIS A 23 11.16 5.10 -8.94
CA HIS A 23 10.26 6.21 -8.60
C HIS A 23 9.21 6.52 -9.67
N ASP A 24 9.15 5.75 -10.75
CA ASP A 24 8.08 5.84 -11.75
C ASP A 24 7.72 4.45 -12.32
N PRO A 25 6.43 4.08 -12.38
CA PRO A 25 6.01 2.77 -12.87
C PRO A 25 6.35 2.49 -14.34
N SER A 26 6.33 3.51 -15.20
CA SER A 26 6.69 3.38 -16.61
C SER A 26 8.20 3.17 -16.75
N ASP A 27 9.00 3.92 -16.00
CA ASP A 27 10.45 3.77 -15.94
C ASP A 27 10.86 2.41 -15.39
N PHE A 28 10.16 1.91 -14.38
CA PHE A 28 10.36 0.55 -13.85
C PHE A 28 10.11 -0.52 -14.92
N ALA A 29 9.06 -0.37 -15.73
CA ALA A 29 8.77 -1.29 -16.82
C ALA A 29 9.85 -1.22 -17.93
N VAL A 30 10.34 -0.03 -18.26
CA VAL A 30 11.48 0.15 -19.18
C VAL A 30 12.73 -0.53 -18.61
N ALA A 31 13.04 -0.31 -17.33
CA ALA A 31 14.20 -0.90 -16.68
C ALA A 31 14.15 -2.43 -16.69
N LYS A 32 12.99 -3.03 -16.44
CA LYS A 32 12.82 -4.49 -16.55
C LYS A 32 13.05 -5.01 -17.96
N ARG A 33 12.57 -4.30 -19.00
CA ARG A 33 12.77 -4.71 -20.41
C ARG A 33 14.22 -4.62 -20.85
N HIS A 34 14.98 -3.68 -20.28
CA HIS A 34 16.36 -3.38 -20.68
C HIS A 34 17.40 -3.76 -19.61
N SER A 35 17.00 -4.50 -18.57
CA SER A 35 17.86 -4.92 -17.46
C SER A 35 18.66 -3.77 -16.81
N LEU A 36 18.02 -2.60 -16.62
CA LEU A 36 18.65 -1.44 -15.98
C LEU A 36 18.66 -1.60 -14.45
N PRO A 37 19.69 -1.06 -13.77
CA PRO A 37 19.72 -1.06 -12.31
C PRO A 37 18.58 -0.20 -11.74
N ILE A 38 18.01 -0.67 -10.63
CA ILE A 38 16.93 0.00 -9.91
C ILE A 38 17.57 0.69 -8.71
N LEU A 39 17.73 2.01 -8.80
CA LEU A 39 18.34 2.84 -7.76
C LEU A 39 17.24 3.66 -7.07
N GLN A 40 17.07 3.42 -5.77
CA GLN A 40 16.14 4.17 -4.93
C GLN A 40 16.90 5.31 -4.23
N VAL A 41 16.39 6.54 -4.35
CA VAL A 41 17.00 7.74 -3.77
C VAL A 41 16.12 8.40 -2.69
N ILE A 42 14.86 7.96 -2.56
CA ILE A 42 13.91 8.40 -1.53
C ILE A 42 13.60 7.21 -0.62
N ASP A 43 13.63 7.40 0.69
CA ASP A 43 13.30 6.39 1.68
C ASP A 43 11.77 6.30 1.97
N GLU A 44 11.36 5.38 2.85
CA GLU A 44 9.95 5.19 3.21
C GLU A 44 9.37 6.38 4.00
N LYS A 45 10.21 7.24 4.59
CA LYS A 45 9.80 8.46 5.30
C LYS A 45 9.62 9.64 4.34
N GLY A 46 9.97 9.48 3.05
CA GLY A 46 9.91 10.53 2.05
C GLY A 46 11.11 11.48 2.11
N ASN A 47 12.21 11.07 2.74
CA ASN A 47 13.46 11.79 2.76
C ASN A 47 14.43 11.23 1.71
N ILE A 48 15.42 12.02 1.31
CA ILE A 48 16.50 11.53 0.47
C ILE A 48 17.34 10.54 1.28
N ALA A 49 17.54 9.35 0.73
CA ALA A 49 18.28 8.27 1.37
C ALA A 49 19.73 8.69 1.70
N PRO A 50 20.41 7.99 2.64
CA PRO A 50 21.83 8.19 2.92
C PRO A 50 22.70 8.08 1.67
N ASP A 51 23.96 8.54 1.76
CA ASP A 51 24.97 8.48 0.69
C ASP A 51 24.71 9.37 -0.55
N HIS A 52 23.92 10.43 -0.40
CA HIS A 52 23.61 11.41 -1.45
C HIS A 52 24.25 12.80 -1.18
N GLY A 53 25.34 12.82 -0.41
CA GLY A 53 26.08 14.05 -0.08
C GLY A 53 25.20 15.06 0.67
N ILE A 54 25.26 16.33 0.26
CA ILE A 54 24.51 17.45 0.86
C ILE A 54 22.99 17.30 0.80
N PHE A 55 22.48 16.34 0.02
CA PHE A 55 21.04 16.11 -0.11
C PHE A 55 20.52 15.07 0.88
N SER A 56 21.39 14.26 1.48
CA SER A 56 21.01 13.15 2.36
C SER A 56 20.17 13.66 3.54
N GLY A 57 19.07 12.97 3.85
CA GLY A 57 18.17 13.32 4.95
C GLY A 57 17.18 14.45 4.65
N LEU A 58 17.32 15.18 3.53
CA LEU A 58 16.37 16.23 3.19
C LEU A 58 14.99 15.64 2.80
N PRO A 59 13.88 16.24 3.26
CA PRO A 59 12.55 15.89 2.74
C PRO A 59 12.49 16.05 1.22
N ARG A 60 11.83 15.13 0.50
CA ARG A 60 11.83 15.05 -0.98
C ARG A 60 11.61 16.37 -1.72
N PHE A 61 10.75 17.25 -1.21
CA PHE A 61 10.47 18.55 -1.84
C PHE A 61 11.55 19.60 -1.56
N ALA A 62 12.09 19.64 -0.33
CA ALA A 62 13.24 20.48 -0.01
C ALA A 62 14.49 19.99 -0.76
N GLY A 63 14.67 18.67 -0.85
CA GLY A 63 15.71 18.03 -1.65
C GLY A 63 15.61 18.40 -3.14
N ARG A 64 14.40 18.41 -3.72
CA ARG A 64 14.17 18.89 -5.09
C ARG A 64 14.65 20.32 -5.28
N ASP A 65 14.33 21.22 -4.35
CA ASP A 65 14.71 22.63 -4.46
C ASP A 65 16.23 22.82 -4.30
N ALA A 66 16.86 22.07 -3.39
CA ALA A 66 18.31 22.03 -3.24
C ALA A 66 19.02 21.51 -4.51
N VAL A 67 18.48 20.46 -5.14
CA VAL A 67 19.01 19.92 -6.41
C VAL A 67 18.90 20.96 -7.52
N VAL A 68 17.78 21.68 -7.63
CA VAL A 68 17.61 22.75 -8.61
C VAL A 68 18.64 23.86 -8.39
N ALA A 69 18.83 24.31 -7.15
CA ALA A 69 19.83 25.33 -6.81
C ALA A 69 21.26 24.88 -7.18
N SER A 70 21.58 23.61 -6.91
CA SER A 70 22.89 23.02 -7.22
C SER A 70 23.14 22.92 -8.73
N LEU A 71 22.13 22.53 -9.51
CA LEU A 71 22.22 22.49 -10.98
C LEU A 71 22.38 23.89 -11.59
N GLN A 72 21.75 24.91 -10.99
CA GLN A 72 21.93 26.31 -11.39
C GLN A 72 23.35 26.80 -11.09
N ALA A 73 23.86 26.56 -9.89
CA ALA A 73 25.20 26.94 -9.48
C ALA A 73 26.29 26.25 -10.32
N ALA A 74 26.06 25.00 -10.73
CA ALA A 74 26.94 24.24 -11.60
C ALA A 74 26.78 24.56 -13.11
N HIS A 75 25.90 25.49 -13.48
CA HIS A 75 25.56 25.82 -14.87
C HIS A 75 25.09 24.62 -15.74
N LEU A 76 24.50 23.59 -15.10
CA LEU A 76 23.96 22.40 -15.77
C LEU A 76 22.46 22.52 -16.13
N MET A 77 21.79 23.57 -15.66
CA MET A 77 20.38 23.82 -15.95
C MET A 77 20.22 24.78 -17.13
N ARG A 78 19.64 24.30 -18.23
CA ARG A 78 19.34 25.15 -19.40
C ARG A 78 18.15 26.07 -19.16
N GLU A 79 17.06 25.55 -18.59
CA GLU A 79 15.82 26.30 -18.44
C GLU A 79 14.89 25.67 -17.38
N LYS A 80 14.08 26.52 -16.72
CA LYS A 80 12.97 26.13 -15.82
C LYS A 80 11.69 26.80 -16.30
N ARG A 81 10.65 26.02 -16.64
CA ARG A 81 9.33 26.52 -17.05
C ARG A 81 8.23 25.87 -16.22
N GLY A 82 7.13 26.59 -16.00
CA GLY A 82 5.92 26.00 -15.43
C GLY A 82 5.34 24.94 -16.37
N HIS A 83 5.01 23.77 -15.83
CA HIS A 83 4.43 22.67 -16.58
C HIS A 83 3.19 22.15 -15.84
N ARG A 84 2.05 22.08 -16.54
CA ARG A 84 0.84 21.48 -15.98
C ARG A 84 0.98 19.96 -16.07
N MET A 85 0.80 19.29 -14.94
CA MET A 85 0.89 17.84 -14.83
C MET A 85 -0.23 17.28 -13.96
N VAL A 86 -0.46 15.98 -14.07
CA VAL A 86 -1.36 15.23 -13.18
C VAL A 86 -0.51 14.68 -12.03
N VAL A 87 -0.86 15.04 -10.80
CA VAL A 87 -0.16 14.58 -9.60
C VAL A 87 -1.06 13.58 -8.86
N PRO A 88 -0.60 12.35 -8.62
CA PRO A 88 -1.38 11.38 -7.85
C PRO A 88 -1.41 11.81 -6.38
N VAL A 89 -2.61 11.78 -5.80
CA VAL A 89 -2.85 12.18 -4.41
C VAL A 89 -3.54 11.03 -3.68
N CYS A 90 -3.07 10.72 -2.48
CA CYS A 90 -3.69 9.71 -1.62
C CYS A 90 -5.14 10.12 -1.32
N SER A 91 -6.08 9.21 -1.56
CA SER A 91 -7.50 9.50 -1.36
C SER A 91 -7.85 9.77 0.10
N ARG A 92 -7.06 9.25 1.04
CA ARG A 92 -7.24 9.40 2.49
C ARG A 92 -6.44 10.59 3.04
N SER A 93 -5.10 10.52 3.03
CA SER A 93 -4.24 11.54 3.65
C SER A 93 -4.12 12.83 2.84
N LYS A 94 -4.52 12.83 1.56
CA LYS A 94 -4.37 13.95 0.63
C LYS A 94 -2.92 14.36 0.32
N ASP A 95 -1.93 13.61 0.80
CA ASP A 95 -0.53 13.80 0.40
C ASP A 95 -0.28 13.27 -1.01
N VAL A 96 0.77 13.79 -1.65
CA VAL A 96 1.27 13.34 -2.95
C VAL A 96 1.80 11.91 -2.82
N VAL A 97 1.36 11.03 -3.73
CA VAL A 97 1.81 9.63 -3.74
C VAL A 97 3.23 9.55 -4.28
N GLU A 98 4.12 8.96 -3.48
CA GLU A 98 5.48 8.60 -3.89
C GLU A 98 5.52 7.14 -4.37
N HIS A 99 6.26 6.89 -5.43
CA HIS A 99 6.47 5.52 -5.90
C HIS A 99 7.78 5.00 -5.31
N LEU A 100 7.72 3.83 -4.68
CA LEU A 100 8.86 3.12 -4.12
C LEU A 100 8.81 1.66 -4.56
N VAL A 101 9.98 1.05 -4.74
CA VAL A 101 10.09 -0.37 -5.07
C VAL A 101 10.18 -1.16 -3.79
N ARG A 102 9.18 -1.99 -3.55
CA ARG A 102 9.12 -2.83 -2.35
C ARG A 102 8.69 -4.26 -2.71
N PRO A 103 9.29 -5.29 -2.08
CA PRO A 103 8.76 -6.65 -2.14
C PRO A 103 7.32 -6.69 -1.58
N GLN A 104 6.40 -7.27 -2.34
CA GLN A 104 4.98 -7.37 -1.96
C GLN A 104 4.41 -8.70 -2.50
N TRP A 105 3.27 -9.11 -1.95
CA TRP A 105 2.54 -10.30 -2.35
C TRP A 105 1.54 -9.98 -3.47
N PHE A 106 1.66 -10.70 -4.59
CA PHE A 106 0.80 -10.52 -5.75
C PHE A 106 0.07 -11.81 -6.14
N LEU A 107 -1.18 -11.67 -6.57
CA LEU A 107 -1.92 -12.71 -7.28
C LEU A 107 -1.84 -12.51 -8.78
N LYS A 108 -1.45 -13.58 -9.48
CA LYS A 108 -1.42 -13.60 -10.95
C LYS A 108 -2.84 -13.61 -11.51
N CYS A 109 -3.28 -12.49 -12.09
CA CYS A 109 -4.70 -12.29 -12.41
C CYS A 109 -5.09 -12.67 -13.84
N ALA A 110 -4.14 -12.68 -14.78
CA ALA A 110 -4.42 -12.79 -16.22
C ALA A 110 -5.36 -13.95 -16.58
N GLU A 111 -5.08 -15.16 -16.07
CA GLU A 111 -5.90 -16.34 -16.40
C GLU A 111 -7.28 -16.30 -15.73
N MET A 112 -7.37 -15.82 -14.48
CA MET A 112 -8.66 -15.69 -13.80
C MET A 112 -9.54 -14.65 -14.48
N ALA A 113 -8.95 -13.55 -14.92
CA ALA A 113 -9.66 -12.50 -15.65
C ALA A 113 -10.16 -12.98 -17.01
N ARG A 114 -9.34 -13.73 -17.75
CA ARG A 114 -9.74 -14.36 -19.02
C ARG A 114 -11.00 -15.23 -18.84
N GLN A 115 -11.02 -16.07 -17.82
CA GLN A 115 -12.18 -16.93 -17.51
C GLN A 115 -13.42 -16.09 -17.16
N ALA A 116 -13.26 -15.04 -16.36
CA ALA A 116 -14.36 -14.14 -16.00
C ALA A 116 -14.91 -13.32 -17.19
N VAL A 117 -14.07 -13.02 -18.20
CA VAL A 117 -14.50 -12.43 -19.47
C VAL A 117 -15.31 -13.43 -20.29
N GLU A 118 -14.82 -14.66 -20.42
CA GLU A 118 -15.51 -15.74 -21.14
C GLU A 118 -16.87 -16.07 -20.52
N ASP A 119 -16.93 -16.08 -19.19
CA ASP A 119 -18.18 -16.31 -18.46
C ASP A 119 -19.27 -15.27 -18.78
N VAL A 120 -18.92 -14.00 -19.03
CA VAL A 120 -19.88 -12.98 -19.50
C VAL A 120 -20.19 -13.16 -20.98
N ARG A 121 -19.18 -13.37 -21.83
CA ARG A 121 -19.37 -13.57 -23.28
C ARG A 121 -20.27 -14.75 -23.63
N GLU A 122 -20.16 -15.83 -22.88
CA GLU A 122 -20.98 -17.04 -23.05
C GLU A 122 -22.35 -16.95 -22.36
N GLY A 123 -22.64 -15.84 -21.66
CA GLY A 123 -23.90 -15.63 -20.95
C GLY A 123 -24.06 -16.42 -19.65
N ARG A 124 -22.98 -17.05 -19.15
CA ARG A 124 -22.95 -17.72 -17.83
C ARG A 124 -23.08 -16.73 -16.69
N LEU A 125 -22.53 -15.53 -16.87
CA LEU A 125 -22.66 -14.37 -15.99
C LEU A 125 -23.33 -13.22 -16.74
N ARG A 126 -24.49 -12.76 -16.26
CA ARG A 126 -25.19 -11.60 -16.85
C ARG A 126 -24.98 -10.34 -16.03
N LEU A 127 -24.58 -9.24 -16.66
CA LEU A 127 -24.46 -7.94 -16.02
C LEU A 127 -25.64 -7.06 -16.42
N GLU A 128 -26.39 -6.56 -15.44
CA GLU A 128 -27.54 -5.70 -15.66
C GLU A 128 -27.34 -4.33 -15.03
N PRO A 129 -27.48 -3.22 -15.78
CA PRO A 129 -27.78 -3.16 -17.22
C PRO A 129 -26.58 -3.61 -18.10
N GLY A 130 -26.87 -4.24 -19.24
CA GLY A 130 -25.86 -4.79 -20.18
C GLY A 130 -24.79 -3.82 -20.67
N ARG A 131 -24.98 -2.50 -20.55
CA ARG A 131 -23.93 -1.49 -20.86
C ARG A 131 -22.64 -1.70 -20.05
N PHE A 132 -22.71 -2.33 -18.89
CA PHE A 132 -21.55 -2.60 -18.05
C PHE A 132 -20.68 -3.76 -18.55
N GLU A 133 -21.13 -4.55 -19.52
CA GLU A 133 -20.30 -5.60 -20.14
C GLU A 133 -19.06 -5.01 -20.83
N ARG A 134 -19.21 -3.91 -21.57
CA ARG A 134 -18.06 -3.24 -22.19
C ARG A 134 -17.04 -2.80 -21.13
N VAL A 135 -17.53 -2.21 -20.05
CA VAL A 135 -16.73 -1.75 -18.91
C VAL A 135 -16.02 -2.94 -18.25
N TRP A 136 -16.70 -4.07 -18.10
CA TRP A 136 -16.14 -5.34 -17.63
C TRP A 136 -15.00 -5.86 -18.50
N PHE A 137 -15.19 -5.91 -19.82
CA PHE A 137 -14.18 -6.38 -20.77
C PHE A 137 -12.95 -5.47 -20.78
N ASP A 138 -13.15 -4.15 -20.92
CA ASP A 138 -12.06 -3.18 -20.98
C ASP A 138 -11.13 -3.28 -19.76
N TRP A 139 -11.68 -3.55 -18.57
CA TRP A 139 -10.91 -3.68 -17.34
C TRP A 139 -10.21 -5.04 -17.21
N LEU A 140 -10.92 -6.14 -17.46
CA LEU A 140 -10.36 -7.48 -17.24
C LEU A 140 -9.35 -7.90 -18.32
N GLU A 141 -9.52 -7.45 -19.56
CA GLU A 141 -8.54 -7.71 -20.63
C GLU A 141 -7.20 -7.01 -20.39
N ASN A 142 -7.22 -5.92 -19.60
CA ASN A 142 -6.03 -5.14 -19.24
C ASN A 142 -5.65 -5.31 -17.76
N VAL A 143 -6.09 -6.39 -17.12
CA VAL A 143 -5.85 -6.62 -15.69
C VAL A 143 -4.35 -6.73 -15.41
N ARG A 144 -3.92 -6.13 -14.29
CA ARG A 144 -2.58 -6.33 -13.73
C ARG A 144 -2.64 -7.31 -12.56
N ASP A 145 -1.50 -7.91 -12.25
CA ASP A 145 -1.38 -8.73 -11.04
C ASP A 145 -1.74 -7.92 -9.81
N TRP A 146 -2.54 -8.53 -8.94
CA TRP A 146 -3.16 -7.84 -7.82
C TRP A 146 -2.27 -7.93 -6.60
N CYS A 147 -1.73 -6.79 -6.16
CA CYS A 147 -1.05 -6.68 -4.88
C CYS A 147 -2.04 -6.92 -3.74
N ILE A 148 -1.89 -8.03 -3.02
CA ILE A 148 -2.78 -8.44 -1.93
C ILE A 148 -2.22 -8.13 -0.54
N SER A 149 -0.95 -7.75 -0.41
CA SER A 149 -0.37 -7.34 0.88
C SER A 149 -0.46 -5.84 1.10
N ARG A 150 -0.61 -5.44 2.36
CA ARG A 150 -0.70 -4.05 2.83
C ARG A 150 0.07 -3.89 4.14
N GLN A 151 0.77 -2.78 4.28
CA GLN A 151 1.47 -2.38 5.51
C GLN A 151 0.51 -1.58 6.41
N LEU A 152 -0.57 -2.24 6.83
CA LEU A 152 -1.56 -1.67 7.72
C LEU A 152 -1.64 -2.50 8.99
N TRP A 153 -2.05 -1.88 10.10
CA TRP A 153 -2.24 -2.59 11.36
C TRP A 153 -3.58 -3.35 11.38
N TRP A 154 -4.59 -2.81 10.70
CA TRP A 154 -5.91 -3.42 10.62
C TRP A 154 -6.05 -4.27 9.35
N GLY A 155 -6.27 -5.57 9.54
CA GLY A 155 -6.54 -6.52 8.47
C GLY A 155 -6.18 -7.94 8.88
N HIS A 156 -6.47 -8.90 8.01
CA HIS A 156 -6.10 -10.29 8.25
C HIS A 156 -4.62 -10.45 7.94
N ARG A 157 -3.79 -10.80 8.93
CA ARG A 157 -2.36 -11.05 8.70
C ARG A 157 -2.17 -12.12 7.62
N ILE A 158 -1.31 -11.84 6.65
CA ILE A 158 -1.13 -12.75 5.53
C ILE A 158 -0.59 -14.10 6.04
N PRO A 159 -1.14 -15.25 5.60
CA PRO A 159 -0.72 -16.58 6.06
C PRO A 159 0.55 -17.04 5.33
N VAL A 160 1.58 -16.20 5.35
CA VAL A 160 2.87 -16.45 4.71
C VAL A 160 3.99 -16.27 5.74
N TYR A 161 4.96 -17.17 5.70
CA TYR A 161 6.01 -17.31 6.68
C TYR A 161 7.37 -17.25 6.00
N SER A 162 8.26 -16.43 6.56
CA SER A 162 9.69 -16.45 6.31
C SER A 162 10.28 -17.64 7.04
N CYS A 163 10.90 -18.56 6.31
CA CYS A 163 11.53 -19.75 6.85
C CYS A 163 13.02 -19.75 6.50
N ARG A 164 13.90 -19.81 7.51
CA ARG A 164 15.35 -19.80 7.31
C ARG A 164 16.04 -20.78 8.27
N PRO A 165 17.04 -21.56 7.83
CA PRO A 165 17.87 -22.33 8.75
C PRO A 165 18.63 -21.38 9.67
N ARG A 166 18.59 -21.57 11.00
CA ARG A 166 19.21 -20.62 11.95
C ARG A 166 20.70 -20.41 11.69
N ALA A 167 21.39 -21.48 11.32
CA ALA A 167 22.81 -21.47 11.02
C ALA A 167 23.18 -20.88 9.64
N SER A 168 22.20 -20.49 8.81
CA SER A 168 22.45 -20.03 7.43
C SER A 168 22.31 -18.53 7.28
N ALA A 169 23.28 -17.89 6.63
CA ALA A 169 23.21 -16.49 6.20
C ALA A 169 22.43 -16.31 4.87
N ALA A 170 21.90 -17.40 4.28
CA ALA A 170 21.11 -17.32 3.07
C ALA A 170 19.78 -16.58 3.30
N PRO A 171 19.21 -15.92 2.26
CA PRO A 171 17.91 -15.28 2.38
C PRO A 171 16.82 -16.32 2.72
N PRO A 172 15.80 -15.91 3.48
CA PRO A 172 14.71 -16.81 3.84
C PRO A 172 13.92 -17.27 2.62
N VAL A 173 13.34 -18.45 2.73
CA VAL A 173 12.33 -18.93 1.79
C VAL A 173 10.95 -18.60 2.34
N TRP A 174 10.11 -18.01 1.50
CA TRP A 174 8.75 -17.66 1.89
C TRP A 174 7.76 -18.78 1.57
N ILE A 175 6.92 -19.14 2.53
CA ILE A 175 5.99 -20.27 2.45
C ILE A 175 4.59 -19.85 2.89
N ALA A 176 3.61 -20.04 2.02
CA ALA A 176 2.20 -19.93 2.36
C ALA A 176 1.72 -21.18 3.12
N ALA A 177 1.15 -20.99 4.31
CA ALA A 177 0.65 -22.07 5.17
C ALA A 177 -0.47 -21.57 6.09
N ASP A 178 -1.32 -22.47 6.56
CA ASP A 178 -2.41 -22.14 7.49
C ASP A 178 -1.95 -21.87 8.92
N SER A 179 -0.74 -22.32 9.26
CA SER A 179 -0.20 -22.30 10.61
C SER A 179 1.34 -22.31 10.59
N PRO A 180 2.00 -21.86 11.67
CA PRO A 180 3.45 -21.92 11.79
C PRO A 180 4.00 -23.35 11.71
N SER A 181 3.28 -24.33 12.25
CA SER A 181 3.68 -25.75 12.19
C SER A 181 3.61 -26.31 10.77
N ALA A 182 2.56 -26.00 10.00
CA ALA A 182 2.48 -26.38 8.60
C ALA A 182 3.54 -25.66 7.75
N ALA A 183 3.86 -24.41 8.08
CA ALA A 183 4.97 -23.68 7.44
C ALA A 183 6.31 -24.39 7.70
N LEU A 184 6.57 -24.80 8.94
CA LEU A 184 7.78 -25.52 9.32
C LEU A 184 7.90 -26.85 8.56
N GLN A 185 6.82 -27.63 8.48
CA GLN A 185 6.82 -28.91 7.74
C GLN A 185 7.15 -28.72 6.26
N LYS A 186 6.50 -27.74 5.61
CA LYS A 186 6.79 -27.37 4.21
C LYS A 186 8.22 -26.84 4.05
N ALA A 187 8.74 -26.11 5.04
CA ALA A 187 10.09 -25.57 5.04
C ALA A 187 11.14 -26.68 5.14
N ALA A 188 10.96 -27.63 6.05
CA ALA A 188 11.87 -28.76 6.25
C ALA A 188 12.04 -29.58 4.96
N ALA A 189 10.95 -29.80 4.23
CA ALA A 189 10.98 -30.48 2.94
C ALA A 189 11.78 -29.72 1.86
N ARG A 190 11.82 -28.37 1.93
CA ARG A 190 12.45 -27.53 0.90
C ARG A 190 13.88 -27.11 1.22
N LEU A 191 14.20 -26.92 2.49
CA LEU A 191 15.50 -26.45 2.97
C LEU A 191 16.42 -27.58 3.41
N SER A 192 15.88 -28.78 3.63
CA SER A 192 16.64 -29.96 4.10
C SER A 192 17.50 -29.66 5.34
N ALA A 193 16.99 -28.81 6.25
CA ALA A 193 17.69 -28.36 7.45
C ALA A 193 16.91 -28.77 8.71
N PRO A 194 17.60 -29.18 9.80
CA PRO A 194 16.96 -29.68 11.01
C PRO A 194 16.40 -28.56 11.92
N ASP A 195 17.01 -27.38 11.89
CA ASP A 195 16.63 -26.24 12.74
C ASP A 195 16.30 -25.02 11.88
N ILE A 196 15.00 -24.71 11.80
CA ILE A 196 14.44 -23.67 10.94
C ILE A 196 13.69 -22.66 11.82
N GLU A 197 14.08 -21.40 11.69
CA GLU A 197 13.34 -20.25 12.20
C GLU A 197 12.17 -19.95 11.28
N VAL A 198 10.98 -19.77 11.87
CA VAL A 198 9.73 -19.50 11.16
C VAL A 198 9.11 -18.22 11.72
N THR A 199 8.99 -17.20 10.89
CA THR A 199 8.42 -15.90 11.26
C THR A 199 7.35 -15.52 10.26
N GLN A 200 6.12 -15.30 10.73
CA GLN A 200 5.03 -14.86 9.86
C GLN A 200 5.27 -13.43 9.37
N ASP A 201 4.96 -13.16 8.11
CA ASP A 201 5.01 -11.82 7.53
C ASP A 201 4.09 -10.85 8.34
N ALA A 202 4.54 -9.63 8.56
CA ALA A 202 3.79 -8.61 9.30
C ALA A 202 2.68 -7.96 8.45
N ASP A 203 2.75 -8.10 7.12
CA ASP A 203 1.74 -7.56 6.22
C ASP A 203 0.35 -8.14 6.48
N VAL A 204 -0.67 -7.30 6.25
CA VAL A 204 -2.07 -7.73 6.24
C VAL A 204 -2.60 -7.83 4.82
N LEU A 205 -3.64 -8.64 4.64
CA LEU A 205 -4.34 -8.79 3.38
C LEU A 205 -5.15 -7.53 3.05
N ASP A 206 -5.15 -7.18 1.76
CA ASP A 206 -6.02 -6.19 1.17
C ASP A 206 -7.47 -6.45 1.56
N THR A 207 -8.22 -5.42 1.97
CA THR A 207 -9.63 -5.57 2.36
C THR A 207 -10.45 -6.17 1.22
N TRP A 208 -10.14 -5.83 -0.03
CA TRP A 208 -10.81 -6.42 -1.18
C TRP A 208 -10.53 -7.92 -1.34
N PHE A 209 -9.41 -8.44 -0.81
CA PHE A 209 -9.12 -9.87 -0.83
C PHE A 209 -10.08 -10.62 0.07
N SER A 210 -10.28 -10.18 1.32
CA SER A 210 -11.26 -10.82 2.21
C SER A 210 -12.69 -10.62 1.72
N SER A 211 -13.06 -9.43 1.23
CA SER A 211 -14.39 -9.18 0.67
C SER A 211 -14.68 -10.03 -0.57
N ALA A 212 -13.67 -10.33 -1.39
CA ALA A 212 -13.82 -11.20 -2.56
C ALA A 212 -14.09 -12.68 -2.19
N LEU A 213 -13.84 -13.06 -0.93
CA LEU A 213 -14.15 -14.38 -0.39
C LEU A 213 -15.54 -14.46 0.25
N LEU A 214 -16.32 -13.37 0.26
CA LEU A 214 -17.65 -13.33 0.89
C LEU A 214 -18.58 -14.47 0.46
N PRO A 215 -18.65 -14.86 -0.83
CA PRO A 215 -19.50 -15.98 -1.25
C PRO A 215 -19.14 -17.32 -0.59
N PHE A 216 -17.95 -17.44 -0.01
CA PHE A 216 -17.50 -18.63 0.72
C PHE A 216 -17.57 -18.42 2.23
N SER A 217 -17.13 -17.26 2.73
CA SER A 217 -17.02 -17.03 4.17
C SER A 217 -18.37 -16.94 4.87
N ALA A 218 -19.41 -16.52 4.16
CA ALA A 218 -20.78 -16.52 4.68
C ALA A 218 -21.50 -17.89 4.55
N TRP A 219 -20.87 -18.87 3.86
CA TRP A 219 -21.38 -20.23 3.64
C TRP A 219 -20.34 -21.28 4.07
N PRO A 220 -20.08 -21.47 5.38
CA PRO A 220 -19.17 -22.51 5.83
C PRO A 220 -19.65 -23.89 5.38
N PRO A 221 -18.75 -24.84 5.10
CA PRO A 221 -19.12 -26.18 4.65
C PRO A 221 -19.83 -26.95 5.77
N GLN A 222 -21.15 -26.83 5.85
CA GLN A 222 -22.01 -27.69 6.67
C GLN A 222 -23.21 -28.16 5.85
N GLN A 223 -23.45 -29.47 5.86
CA GLN A 223 -24.61 -30.17 5.27
C GLN A 223 -25.07 -29.56 3.94
N VAL A 224 -24.26 -29.78 2.90
CA VAL A 224 -24.47 -29.22 1.56
C VAL A 224 -25.56 -30.02 0.83
N PRO A 225 -26.68 -29.41 0.40
CA PRO A 225 -27.65 -30.05 -0.48
C PRO A 225 -27.00 -30.52 -1.80
N ARG A 226 -27.52 -31.58 -2.44
CA ARG A 226 -26.90 -32.22 -3.63
C ARG A 226 -26.59 -31.29 -4.82
N ASN A 227 -27.21 -30.10 -4.87
CA ASN A 227 -27.05 -29.09 -5.92
C ASN A 227 -26.23 -27.86 -5.49
N CYS A 228 -25.75 -27.84 -4.25
CA CYS A 228 -24.96 -26.76 -3.68
C CYS A 228 -23.49 -27.19 -3.57
N GLU A 229 -22.58 -26.23 -3.63
CA GLU A 229 -21.18 -26.47 -3.25
C GLU A 229 -20.93 -26.08 -1.80
N PHE A 230 -21.58 -25.01 -1.35
CA PHE A 230 -21.61 -24.55 0.03
C PHE A 230 -23.06 -24.24 0.44
N SER A 231 -23.38 -24.46 1.72
CA SER A 231 -24.70 -24.14 2.30
C SER A 231 -24.53 -23.23 3.51
N SER A 232 -25.35 -22.19 3.60
CA SER A 232 -25.32 -21.26 4.73
C SER A 232 -26.13 -21.85 5.88
N PRO A 233 -25.78 -21.54 7.14
CA PRO A 233 -26.64 -21.83 8.29
C PRO A 233 -28.08 -21.30 8.13
N ALA A 234 -28.27 -20.25 7.33
CA ALA A 234 -29.58 -19.65 7.03
C ALA A 234 -30.27 -20.24 5.78
N GLY A 235 -29.74 -21.33 5.19
CA GLY A 235 -30.38 -22.07 4.09
C GLY A 235 -30.05 -21.60 2.68
N GLY A 236 -29.07 -20.70 2.51
CA GLY A 236 -28.61 -20.26 1.18
C GLY A 236 -27.67 -21.27 0.50
N CYS A 237 -27.63 -21.26 -0.84
CA CYS A 237 -26.83 -22.19 -1.66
C CYS A 237 -25.82 -21.40 -2.52
N TYR A 238 -24.59 -21.89 -2.62
CA TYR A 238 -23.65 -21.43 -3.64
C TYR A 238 -23.83 -22.27 -4.92
N PRO A 239 -23.95 -21.64 -6.12
CA PRO A 239 -23.84 -20.21 -6.42
C PRO A 239 -25.13 -19.40 -6.17
N LEU A 240 -25.00 -18.08 -5.99
CA LEU A 240 -26.12 -17.16 -5.80
C LEU A 240 -26.89 -16.91 -7.13
N ASP A 241 -28.18 -16.63 -7.04
CA ASP A 241 -28.98 -16.24 -8.21
C ASP A 241 -28.62 -14.83 -8.70
N VAL A 242 -28.63 -13.84 -7.78
CA VAL A 242 -28.42 -12.42 -8.10
C VAL A 242 -27.50 -11.76 -7.07
N MET A 243 -26.52 -11.02 -7.56
CA MET A 243 -25.66 -10.10 -6.79
C MET A 243 -26.10 -8.66 -7.04
N VAL A 244 -26.56 -7.94 -6.02
CA VAL A 244 -27.00 -6.54 -6.15
C VAL A 244 -25.95 -5.61 -5.56
N THR A 245 -25.47 -4.63 -6.31
CA THR A 245 -24.51 -3.63 -5.80
C THR A 245 -24.43 -2.37 -6.65
N GLY A 246 -23.70 -1.35 -6.17
CA GLY A 246 -23.40 -0.15 -6.94
C GLY A 246 -22.33 -0.42 -7.99
N HIS A 247 -22.43 0.24 -9.14
CA HIS A 247 -21.47 0.08 -10.23
C HIS A 247 -20.04 0.56 -9.90
N ASP A 248 -19.85 1.34 -8.84
CA ASP A 248 -18.56 1.87 -8.42
C ASP A 248 -17.59 0.83 -7.86
N ILE A 249 -18.10 -0.32 -7.40
CA ILE A 249 -17.28 -1.42 -6.88
C ILE A 249 -17.32 -2.68 -7.77
N LEU A 250 -17.78 -2.54 -9.02
CA LEU A 250 -17.79 -3.61 -10.02
C LEU A 250 -16.43 -4.30 -10.15
N PHE A 251 -15.34 -3.53 -10.17
CA PHE A 251 -13.99 -4.09 -10.36
C PHE A 251 -13.28 -4.46 -9.07
N PHE A 252 -13.48 -3.66 -8.02
CA PHE A 252 -12.83 -3.88 -6.73
C PHE A 252 -13.43 -5.10 -6.03
N TRP A 253 -14.71 -5.40 -6.28
CA TRP A 253 -15.41 -6.47 -5.57
C TRP A 253 -16.00 -7.53 -6.49
N VAL A 254 -16.93 -7.19 -7.38
CA VAL A 254 -17.68 -8.19 -8.19
C VAL A 254 -16.73 -8.98 -9.09
N ALA A 255 -15.82 -8.30 -9.81
CA ALA A 255 -14.82 -8.96 -10.65
C ALA A 255 -13.87 -9.84 -9.84
N ARG A 256 -13.47 -9.40 -8.63
CA ARG A 256 -12.60 -10.19 -7.75
C ARG A 256 -13.31 -11.45 -7.23
N MET A 257 -14.59 -11.34 -6.86
CA MET A 257 -15.42 -12.50 -6.50
C MET A 257 -15.56 -13.48 -7.67
N ALA A 258 -15.83 -12.99 -8.89
CA ALA A 258 -15.94 -13.85 -10.07
C ALA A 258 -14.64 -14.59 -10.37
N MET A 259 -13.50 -13.87 -10.34
CA MET A 259 -12.17 -14.44 -10.55
C MET A 259 -11.80 -15.51 -9.50
N LEU A 260 -11.95 -15.19 -8.20
CA LEU A 260 -11.60 -16.13 -7.13
C LEU A 260 -12.59 -17.28 -7.03
N GLY A 261 -13.90 -17.02 -7.19
CA GLY A 261 -14.97 -18.00 -7.42
C GLY A 261 -14.53 -19.07 -8.40
N ARG A 262 -14.36 -18.65 -9.65
CA ARG A 262 -14.03 -19.56 -10.73
C ARG A 262 -12.72 -20.30 -10.48
N ARG A 263 -11.71 -19.65 -9.90
CA ARG A 263 -10.39 -20.25 -9.65
C ARG A 263 -10.40 -21.31 -8.54
N LEU A 264 -11.16 -21.08 -7.47
CA LEU A 264 -11.15 -21.90 -6.26
C LEU A 264 -12.15 -23.05 -6.35
N THR A 265 -13.33 -22.82 -6.92
CA THR A 265 -14.44 -23.80 -6.97
C THR A 265 -14.67 -24.36 -8.37
N GLY A 266 -14.15 -23.69 -9.40
CA GLY A 266 -14.52 -24.00 -10.78
C GLY A 266 -15.94 -23.53 -11.13
N ARG A 267 -16.61 -22.73 -10.30
CA ARG A 267 -17.95 -22.18 -10.57
C ARG A 267 -17.99 -20.67 -10.33
N LEU A 268 -18.93 -19.99 -10.97
CA LEU A 268 -19.18 -18.57 -10.69
C LEU A 268 -19.88 -18.41 -9.34
N PRO A 269 -19.61 -17.34 -8.58
CA PRO A 269 -20.30 -17.07 -7.32
C PRO A 269 -21.76 -16.62 -7.48
N PHE A 270 -22.11 -16.11 -8.65
CA PHE A 270 -23.46 -15.64 -8.98
C PHE A 270 -23.72 -15.78 -10.49
N HIS A 271 -24.99 -15.95 -10.87
CA HIS A 271 -25.41 -16.01 -12.28
C HIS A 271 -25.72 -14.64 -12.88
N GLN A 272 -26.16 -13.69 -12.05
CA GLN A 272 -26.55 -12.35 -12.48
C GLN A 272 -26.05 -11.29 -11.51
N VAL A 273 -25.62 -10.14 -12.04
CA VAL A 273 -25.22 -8.96 -11.26
C VAL A 273 -26.12 -7.81 -11.63
N LEU A 274 -26.84 -7.27 -10.66
CA LEU A 274 -27.65 -6.07 -10.81
C LEU A 274 -26.88 -4.86 -10.26
N LEU A 275 -26.50 -3.96 -11.16
CA LEU A 275 -25.72 -2.77 -10.89
C LEU A 275 -26.63 -1.54 -10.84
N HIS A 276 -26.86 -1.04 -9.63
CA HIS A 276 -27.64 0.17 -9.43
C HIS A 276 -26.77 1.44 -9.55
N GLY A 277 -27.46 2.58 -9.68
CA GLY A 277 -26.84 3.90 -9.66
C GLY A 277 -26.28 4.26 -8.29
N ILE A 278 -25.59 5.39 -8.21
CA ILE A 278 -25.12 5.95 -6.95
C ILE A 278 -26.08 7.07 -6.56
N VAL A 279 -26.44 7.14 -5.28
CA VAL A 279 -27.27 8.25 -4.78
C VAL A 279 -26.41 9.51 -4.70
N CYS A 280 -26.91 10.58 -5.30
CA CYS A 280 -26.24 11.87 -5.37
C CYS A 280 -26.99 12.93 -4.55
N ASP A 281 -26.27 13.99 -4.18
CA ASP A 281 -26.89 15.19 -3.63
C ASP A 281 -27.69 15.97 -4.68
N ALA A 282 -28.35 17.05 -4.26
CA ALA A 282 -29.18 17.89 -5.13
C ALA A 282 -28.40 18.53 -6.30
N GLN A 283 -27.07 18.58 -6.23
CA GLN A 283 -26.19 19.09 -7.28
C GLN A 283 -25.62 17.98 -8.18
N GLY A 284 -26.05 16.73 -7.99
CA GLY A 284 -25.59 15.59 -8.77
C GLY A 284 -24.22 15.05 -8.35
N ARG A 285 -23.65 15.51 -7.23
CA ARG A 285 -22.37 15.00 -6.72
C ARG A 285 -22.64 13.73 -5.91
N LYS A 286 -21.76 12.73 -6.07
CA LYS A 286 -21.79 11.51 -5.25
C LYS A 286 -21.83 11.89 -3.76
N MET A 287 -22.78 11.34 -3.01
CA MET A 287 -22.79 11.52 -1.56
C MET A 287 -21.59 10.79 -0.95
N SER A 288 -20.79 11.50 -0.14
CA SER A 288 -19.69 10.92 0.61
C SER A 288 -19.47 11.66 1.92
N LYS A 289 -19.11 10.91 2.98
CA LYS A 289 -18.81 11.50 4.29
C LYS A 289 -17.74 12.60 4.19
N SER A 290 -16.72 12.38 3.37
CA SER A 290 -15.63 13.34 3.12
C SER A 290 -16.08 14.66 2.49
N LEU A 291 -17.19 14.66 1.74
CA LEU A 291 -17.74 15.88 1.15
C LEU A 291 -18.76 16.55 2.09
N GLY A 292 -19.14 15.88 3.19
CA GLY A 292 -20.16 16.36 4.12
C GLY A 292 -21.52 16.58 3.46
N ASN A 293 -21.80 15.90 2.35
CA ASN A 293 -23.04 16.03 1.58
C ASN A 293 -23.95 14.79 1.72
N VAL A 294 -23.80 14.06 2.83
CA VAL A 294 -24.57 12.84 3.10
C VAL A 294 -25.90 13.22 3.73
N VAL A 295 -26.97 12.67 3.18
CA VAL A 295 -28.26 12.53 3.86
C VAL A 295 -28.36 11.08 4.32
N THR A 296 -28.44 10.86 5.62
CA THR A 296 -28.55 9.51 6.18
C THR A 296 -29.98 8.98 5.98
N PRO A 297 -30.18 7.64 5.94
CA PRO A 297 -31.52 7.06 5.97
C PRO A 297 -32.33 7.50 7.19
N GLU A 298 -31.68 7.62 8.35
CA GLU A 298 -32.28 8.06 9.61
C GLU A 298 -32.84 9.48 9.47
N ASP A 299 -32.09 10.41 8.85
CA ASP A 299 -32.56 11.77 8.61
C ASP A 299 -33.90 11.80 7.83
N VAL A 300 -34.08 10.86 6.90
CA VAL A 300 -35.28 10.78 6.06
C VAL A 300 -36.44 10.18 6.83
N ILE A 301 -36.16 9.20 7.69
CA ILE A 301 -37.16 8.53 8.55
C ILE A 301 -37.68 9.49 9.61
N ASP A 302 -36.77 10.21 10.27
CA ASP A 302 -37.07 11.11 11.38
C ASP A 302 -37.57 12.49 10.89
N GLY A 303 -37.40 12.78 9.60
CA GLY A 303 -37.83 14.04 8.99
C GLY A 303 -36.92 15.22 9.34
N SER A 304 -35.63 14.98 9.54
CA SER A 304 -34.65 16.01 9.90
C SER A 304 -34.62 17.13 8.86
N THR A 305 -34.63 18.37 9.35
CA THR A 305 -34.59 19.56 8.52
C THR A 305 -33.17 19.83 8.00
N LEU A 306 -33.04 20.75 7.04
CA LEU A 306 -31.72 21.19 6.57
C LEU A 306 -30.96 22.01 7.62
N GLU A 307 -31.67 22.56 8.62
CA GLU A 307 -31.10 23.32 9.72
C GLU A 307 -30.45 22.36 10.72
N ASP A 308 -31.16 21.30 11.13
CA ASP A 308 -30.62 20.24 12.00
C ASP A 308 -29.30 19.67 11.44
N LYS A 309 -29.20 19.52 10.12
CA LYS A 309 -27.99 19.02 9.44
C LYS A 309 -26.84 20.00 9.39
N LYS A 310 -27.13 21.30 9.36
CA LYS A 310 -26.07 22.32 9.43
C LYS A 310 -25.48 22.31 10.83
N ASP A 311 -26.32 22.24 11.85
CA ASP A 311 -25.91 22.19 13.24
C ASP A 311 -25.05 20.92 13.49
N GLU A 312 -25.51 19.74 13.07
CA GLU A 312 -24.71 18.50 13.16
C GLU A 312 -23.38 18.56 12.39
N LYS A 313 -23.35 19.27 11.25
CA LYS A 313 -22.14 19.42 10.45
C LYS A 313 -21.16 20.37 11.12
N ASP A 314 -21.65 21.45 11.69
CA ASP A 314 -20.83 22.44 12.39
C ASP A 314 -20.27 21.82 13.67
N GLU A 315 -21.08 21.09 14.45
CA GLU A 315 -20.60 20.30 15.59
C GLU A 315 -19.52 19.28 15.20
N ARG A 316 -19.71 18.57 14.08
CA ARG A 316 -18.73 17.59 13.59
C ARG A 316 -17.44 18.24 13.09
N ASN A 317 -17.53 19.40 12.44
CA ASN A 317 -16.36 20.15 12.01
C ASN A 317 -15.59 20.71 13.21
N GLU A 318 -16.29 21.20 14.24
CA GLU A 318 -15.66 21.63 15.49
C GLU A 318 -14.95 20.47 16.20
N GLN A 319 -15.55 19.28 16.21
CA GLN A 319 -14.91 18.09 16.75
C GLN A 319 -13.67 17.70 15.92
N HIS A 320 -13.77 17.69 14.60
CA HIS A 320 -12.61 17.38 13.74
C HIS A 320 -11.46 18.37 13.91
N GLN A 321 -11.75 19.67 14.08
CA GLN A 321 -10.72 20.67 14.36
C GLN A 321 -10.04 20.47 15.73
N LYS A 322 -10.79 20.01 16.73
CA LYS A 322 -10.22 19.61 18.02
C LYS A 322 -9.33 18.39 17.86
N ASP A 323 -9.80 17.33 17.20
CA ASP A 323 -9.04 16.10 16.98
C ASP A 323 -7.74 16.37 16.20
N GLU A 324 -7.78 17.22 15.15
CA GLU A 324 -6.57 17.61 14.39
C GLU A 324 -5.58 18.42 15.23
N LYS A 325 -6.09 19.26 16.15
CA LYS A 325 -5.25 20.04 17.06
C LYS A 325 -4.60 19.12 18.08
N ASP A 326 -5.35 18.20 18.67
CA ASP A 326 -4.85 17.23 19.63
C ASP A 326 -3.80 16.30 19.00
N GLU A 327 -4.02 15.82 17.75
CA GLU A 327 -3.01 15.04 17.01
C GLU A 327 -1.72 15.84 16.72
N LYS A 328 -1.85 17.15 16.51
CA LYS A 328 -0.70 18.02 16.25
C LYS A 328 0.08 18.29 17.53
N ASP A 329 -0.63 18.58 18.62
CA ASP A 329 -0.04 18.77 19.94
C ASP A 329 0.67 17.47 20.40
N GLU A 330 0.10 16.28 20.16
CA GLU A 330 0.78 15.00 20.43
C GLU A 330 2.04 14.76 19.57
N LYS A 331 2.04 15.21 18.31
CA LYS A 331 3.22 15.11 17.43
C LYS A 331 4.32 16.07 17.86
N ASP A 332 3.96 17.30 18.20
CA ASP A 332 4.89 18.32 18.68
C ASP A 332 5.50 17.86 20.02
N GLU A 333 4.72 17.28 20.94
CA GLU A 333 5.24 16.67 22.18
C GLU A 333 6.20 15.50 21.93
N LYS A 334 5.93 14.66 20.92
CA LYS A 334 6.84 13.55 20.56
C LYS A 334 8.14 14.06 19.97
N GLU A 335 8.08 15.05 19.07
CA GLU A 335 9.29 15.67 18.52
C GLU A 335 10.11 16.38 19.59
N GLU A 336 9.46 16.99 20.60
CA GLU A 336 10.14 17.63 21.71
C GLU A 336 10.81 16.60 22.64
N LYS A 337 10.14 15.48 22.93
CA LYS A 337 10.73 14.35 23.68
C LYS A 337 11.89 13.68 22.96
N ASP A 338 11.79 13.51 21.64
CA ASP A 338 12.86 12.94 20.82
C ASP A 338 14.09 13.86 20.80
N LYS A 339 13.90 15.18 20.70
CA LYS A 339 14.99 16.19 20.81
C LYS A 339 15.60 16.25 22.20
N GLN A 340 14.78 16.11 23.26
CA GLN A 340 15.27 16.05 24.63
C GLN A 340 16.14 14.80 24.84
N GLY A 341 15.72 13.65 24.30
CA GLY A 341 16.48 12.40 24.35
C GLY A 341 17.81 12.47 23.58
N GLU A 342 17.85 13.12 22.41
CA GLU A 342 19.10 13.34 21.67
C GLU A 342 20.07 14.28 22.40
N ASN A 343 19.56 15.31 23.09
CA ASN A 343 20.40 16.20 23.90
C ASN A 343 20.96 15.48 25.14
N ASP A 344 20.15 14.70 25.84
CA ASP A 344 20.59 13.92 27.01
C ASP A 344 21.66 12.87 26.61
N GLU A 345 21.53 12.27 25.42
CA GLU A 345 22.49 11.29 24.89
C GLU A 345 23.81 11.95 24.45
N ASN A 346 23.78 13.19 23.98
CA ASN A 346 24.98 13.98 23.68
C ASN A 346 25.68 14.47 24.96
N ASP A 347 24.92 14.93 25.97
CA ASP A 347 25.47 15.33 27.27
C ASP A 347 26.15 14.15 28.00
N LEU A 348 25.64 12.93 27.82
CA LEU A 348 26.26 11.71 28.35
C LEU A 348 27.58 11.38 27.64
N LYS A 349 27.66 11.57 26.32
CA LYS A 349 28.90 11.37 25.55
C LYS A 349 29.97 12.40 25.90
N ASP A 350 29.58 13.67 26.06
CA ASP A 350 30.50 14.73 26.49
C ASP A 350 31.05 14.48 27.90
N GLN A 351 30.27 13.85 28.78
CA GLN A 351 30.72 13.44 30.12
C GLN A 351 31.64 12.21 30.11
N GLU A 352 31.46 11.29 29.15
CA GLU A 352 32.37 10.16 28.94
C GLU A 352 33.70 10.64 28.34
N GLU A 353 33.69 11.52 27.33
CA GLU A 353 34.92 12.11 26.76
C GLU A 353 35.72 12.91 27.80
N GLN A 354 35.05 13.67 28.68
CA GLN A 354 35.72 14.39 29.77
C GLN A 354 36.29 13.49 30.86
N LYS A 355 35.76 12.27 31.04
CA LYS A 355 36.35 11.27 31.94
C LYS A 355 37.57 10.63 31.30
N ASP A 356 37.48 10.28 30.02
CA ASP A 356 38.60 9.68 29.28
C ASP A 356 39.80 10.65 29.21
N GLU A 357 39.58 11.96 28.96
CA GLU A 357 40.66 12.97 29.00
C GLU A 357 41.29 13.15 30.39
N LYS A 358 40.54 12.85 31.45
CA LYS A 358 41.01 12.99 32.83
C LYS A 358 41.80 11.76 33.27
N ASP A 359 41.34 10.59 32.87
CA ASP A 359 42.06 9.32 33.08
C ASP A 359 43.37 9.30 32.26
N GLU A 360 43.41 9.92 31.06
CA GLU A 360 44.63 10.05 30.26
C GLU A 360 45.66 10.99 30.92
N LYS A 361 45.22 12.11 31.52
CA LYS A 361 46.10 13.01 32.29
C LYS A 361 46.61 12.40 33.59
N ASP A 362 45.78 11.63 34.29
CA ASP A 362 46.18 10.93 35.52
C ASP A 362 47.16 9.77 35.21
N GLN A 363 47.15 9.26 33.98
CA GLN A 363 48.11 8.27 33.49
C GLN A 363 49.45 8.93 33.11
N ASP A 364 49.42 10.07 32.43
CA ASP A 364 50.61 10.86 32.09
C ASP A 364 51.34 11.39 33.34
N GLU A 365 50.61 11.82 34.38
CA GLU A 365 51.21 12.25 35.65
C GLU A 365 51.88 11.07 36.40
N LYS A 366 51.35 9.84 36.29
CA LYS A 366 52.00 8.64 36.86
C LYS A 366 53.25 8.24 36.10
N ASP A 367 53.22 8.34 34.76
CA ASP A 367 54.37 8.02 33.92
C ASP A 367 55.51 9.06 34.06
N GLU A 368 55.20 10.33 34.36
CA GLU A 368 56.20 11.34 34.75
C GLU A 368 56.79 11.10 36.16
N GLN A 369 56.02 10.50 37.07
CA GLN A 369 56.48 10.18 38.42
C GLN A 369 57.44 8.98 38.41
N ASP A 370 57.17 7.97 37.58
CA ASP A 370 58.01 6.77 37.43
C ASP A 370 59.32 7.00 36.64
N GLN A 371 59.48 8.14 35.95
CA GLN A 371 60.74 8.55 35.31
C GLN A 371 61.68 9.35 36.21
N LYS A 372 61.28 9.65 37.45
CA LYS A 372 62.07 10.47 38.41
C LYS A 372 62.70 9.70 39.57
N ASP A 373 62.57 8.37 39.62
CA ASP A 373 63.24 7.50 40.61
C ASP A 373 64.46 6.74 40.04
#